data_AF-A0A6N3CVN8-F1
#
_entry.id   AF-A0A6N3CVN8-F1
#
_cell.length_a   1.000
_cell.length_b   1.000
_cell.length_c   1.000
_cell.angle_alpha   90.00
_cell.angle_beta   90.00
_cell.angle_gamma   90.00
#
_symmetry.space_group_name_H-M   'P 1'
#
loop_
_entity.id
_entity.type
_entity.pdbx_description
1 polymer ?
#
loop_
_entity_poly.entity_id
_entity_poly.type
_entity_poly.pdbx_seq_one_letter_code
_entity_poly.pdbx_strand_id
1 'polypeptide(L)'
;MSDIKRIEVIIDGMKFLVCGDDDEKYIKDLAKNLDKRIKDTAKSNYKLNQVQTLVLCALNVLDDFEKMKSDKNDLVNASGDKKEIIEKMEEIKDLKKQLSIFEEENKKVNTNYRELQQKTLDVEDRNRKVNRDLLDKNKEITDLKEEIQKLEGNISTLEEKNNAASRRIIDLTRELENLYEEK
;
A
#
# COMPACT_ATOMS: atom_id res chain seq x y z
N MET A 1 -20.33 56.85 15.25
CA MET A 1 -19.61 57.98 14.63
C MET A 1 -18.21 57.93 15.17
N SER A 2 -17.24 57.59 14.35
CA SER A 2 -15.84 57.51 14.78
C SER A 2 -15.32 58.93 14.95
N ASP A 3 -14.95 59.33 16.16
CA ASP A 3 -14.34 60.64 16.41
C ASP A 3 -13.01 60.69 15.66
N ILE A 4 -13.02 61.32 14.47
CA ILE A 4 -11.82 61.55 13.67
C ILE A 4 -10.89 62.42 14.50
N LYS A 5 -9.79 61.83 14.99
CA LYS A 5 -8.79 62.55 15.77
C LYS A 5 -8.05 63.49 14.82
N ARG A 6 -7.91 64.75 15.25
CA ARG A 6 -7.20 65.80 14.53
C ARG A 6 -5.87 66.02 15.20
N ILE A 7 -4.79 65.72 14.50
CA ILE A 7 -3.43 65.79 15.02
C ILE A 7 -2.68 66.89 14.26
N GLU A 8 -2.13 67.86 15.00
CA GLU A 8 -1.29 68.91 14.43
C GLU A 8 0.14 68.39 14.25
N VAL A 9 0.68 68.54 13.05
CA VAL A 9 2.06 68.17 12.70
C VAL A 9 2.73 69.29 11.90
N ILE A 10 4.05 69.36 11.97
CA ILE A 10 4.86 70.34 11.25
C ILE A 10 5.72 69.59 10.24
N ILE A 11 5.62 69.95 8.96
CA ILE A 11 6.37 69.32 7.85
C ILE A 11 6.91 70.44 6.98
N ASP A 12 8.22 70.47 6.73
CA ASP A 12 8.91 71.48 5.91
C ASP A 12 8.62 72.92 6.37
N GLY A 13 8.49 73.12 7.69
CA GLY A 13 8.17 74.41 8.31
C GLY A 13 6.69 74.82 8.24
N MET A 14 5.83 74.04 7.58
CA MET A 14 4.38 74.27 7.47
C MET A 14 3.60 73.45 8.50
N LYS A 15 2.54 74.04 9.07
CA LYS A 15 1.62 73.38 10.00
C LYS A 15 0.50 72.70 9.23
N PHE A 16 0.31 71.42 9.47
CA PHE A 16 -0.77 70.61 8.89
C PHE A 16 -1.61 69.96 9.98
N LEU A 17 -2.91 69.84 9.71
CA LEU A 17 -3.84 69.11 10.55
C LEU A 17 -4.18 67.79 9.84
N VAL A 18 -3.69 66.68 10.37
CA VAL A 18 -3.94 65.35 9.84
C VAL A 18 -5.15 64.75 10.56
N CYS A 19 -6.15 64.37 9.77
CA CYS A 19 -7.36 63.70 10.23
C CYS A 19 -7.18 62.19 10.02
N GLY A 20 -7.18 61.39 11.10
CA GLY A 20 -7.01 59.94 11.01
C GLY A 20 -7.47 59.22 12.27
N ASP A 21 -7.64 57.90 12.15
CA ASP A 21 -7.95 57.01 13.29
C ASP A 21 -6.67 56.44 13.94
N ASP A 22 -5.51 56.70 13.32
CA ASP A 22 -4.21 56.22 13.76
C ASP A 22 -3.69 56.97 15.00
N ASP A 23 -2.79 56.32 15.74
CA ASP A 23 -2.21 56.86 16.96
C ASP A 23 -1.44 58.17 16.72
N GLU A 24 -1.63 59.13 17.63
CA GLU A 24 -0.97 60.45 17.57
C GLU A 24 0.55 60.34 17.53
N LYS A 25 1.12 59.37 18.24
CA LYS A 25 2.57 59.11 18.25
C LYS A 25 3.08 58.63 16.89
N TYR A 26 2.31 57.78 16.22
CA TYR A 26 2.65 57.24 14.90
C TYR A 26 2.60 58.34 13.83
N ILE A 27 1.54 59.16 13.82
CA ILE A 27 1.38 60.28 12.87
C ILE A 27 2.48 61.34 13.05
N LYS A 28 2.86 61.66 14.30
CA LYS A 28 3.98 62.59 14.57
C LYS A 28 5.32 62.02 14.12
N ASP A 29 5.55 60.72 14.26
CA ASP A 29 6.78 60.07 13.81
C ASP A 29 6.86 60.00 12.28
N LEU A 30 5.74 59.71 11.62
CA LEU A 30 5.61 59.74 10.17
C LEU A 30 5.90 61.14 9.61
N ALA A 31 5.34 62.18 10.23
CA ALA A 31 5.60 63.56 9.85
C ALA A 31 7.08 63.95 10.03
N LYS A 32 7.73 63.52 11.12
CA LYS A 32 9.17 63.74 11.34
C LYS A 32 10.02 63.01 10.29
N ASN A 33 9.65 61.79 9.94
CA ASN A 33 10.37 61.01 8.93
C ASN A 33 10.24 61.66 7.55
N LEU A 34 9.03 62.10 7.18
CA LEU A 34 8.80 62.82 5.94
C LEU A 34 9.57 64.14 5.89
N ASP A 35 9.55 64.94 6.96
CA ASP A 35 10.33 66.19 7.07
C ASP A 35 11.84 65.96 6.89
N LYS A 36 12.36 64.87 7.48
CA LYS A 36 13.76 64.47 7.29
C LYS A 36 14.06 64.13 5.82
N ARG A 37 13.20 63.34 5.17
CA ARG A 37 13.35 62.97 3.75
C ARG A 37 13.29 64.17 2.81
N ILE A 38 12.41 65.13 3.08
CA ILE A 38 12.31 66.39 2.32
C ILE A 38 13.62 67.18 2.47
N LYS A 39 14.14 67.33 3.69
CA LYS A 39 15.42 68.01 3.95
C LYS A 39 16.62 67.33 3.29
N ASP A 40 16.67 66.01 3.29
CA ASP A 40 17.77 65.27 2.67
C ASP A 40 17.70 65.32 1.13
N THR A 41 16.48 65.32 0.57
CA THR A 41 16.24 65.54 -0.87
C THR A 41 16.62 66.96 -1.29
N ALA A 42 16.32 67.96 -0.45
CA ALA A 42 16.67 69.36 -0.65
C ALA A 42 18.19 69.59 -0.64
N LYS A 43 18.91 68.98 0.33
CA LYS A 43 20.38 69.03 0.42
C LYS A 43 21.06 68.39 -0.79
N SER A 44 20.47 67.36 -1.36
CA SER A 44 21.07 66.66 -2.51
C SER A 44 20.86 67.42 -3.82
N ASN A 45 19.92 68.37 -3.88
CA ASN A 45 19.51 69.06 -5.10
C ASN A 45 19.34 70.58 -4.90
N TYR A 46 20.43 71.28 -4.59
CA TYR A 46 20.46 72.73 -4.30
C TYR A 46 19.92 73.68 -5.41
N LYS A 47 19.63 73.18 -6.62
CA LYS A 47 19.12 73.97 -7.75
C LYS A 47 17.60 73.92 -7.92
N LEU A 48 16.90 73.10 -7.14
CA LEU A 48 15.45 72.87 -7.28
C LEU A 48 14.63 73.82 -6.41
N ASN A 49 13.47 74.24 -6.93
CA ASN A 49 12.47 74.97 -6.16
C ASN A 49 11.80 74.03 -5.13
N GLN A 50 11.27 74.57 -4.03
CA GLN A 50 10.61 73.83 -2.94
C GLN A 50 9.55 72.84 -3.47
N VAL A 51 8.73 73.27 -4.44
CA VAL A 51 7.72 72.41 -5.09
C VAL A 51 8.35 71.23 -5.83
N GLN A 52 9.46 71.45 -6.54
CA GLN A 52 10.15 70.39 -7.28
C GLN A 52 10.80 69.37 -6.33
N THR A 53 11.34 69.85 -5.20
CA THR A 53 11.88 68.99 -4.14
C THR A 53 10.78 68.14 -3.50
N LEU A 54 9.61 68.73 -3.22
CA LEU A 54 8.45 68.01 -2.70
C LEU A 54 7.94 66.94 -3.68
N VAL A 55 7.85 67.27 -4.98
CA VAL A 55 7.45 66.30 -6.01
C VAL A 55 8.45 65.15 -6.10
N LEU A 56 9.76 65.42 -6.04
CA LEU A 56 10.78 64.38 -6.06
C LEU A 56 10.75 63.51 -4.79
N CYS A 57 10.53 64.12 -3.63
CA CYS A 57 10.37 63.40 -2.37
C CYS A 57 9.11 62.50 -2.41
N ALA A 58 8.00 63.00 -2.96
CA ALA A 58 6.78 62.22 -3.13
C ALA A 58 7.00 61.03 -4.08
N LEU A 59 7.72 61.23 -5.19
CA LEU A 59 8.06 60.15 -6.12
C LEU A 59 8.95 59.09 -5.47
N ASN A 60 9.93 59.50 -4.65
CA ASN A 60 10.82 58.59 -3.93
C ASN A 60 10.05 57.74 -2.89
N VAL A 61 9.15 58.36 -2.12
CA VAL A 61 8.27 57.66 -1.18
C VAL A 61 7.35 56.68 -1.91
N LEU A 62 6.82 57.07 -3.07
CA LEU A 62 5.97 56.19 -3.88
C LEU A 62 6.74 54.99 -4.43
N ASP A 63 7.97 55.20 -4.93
CA ASP A 63 8.85 54.13 -5.41
C ASP A 63 9.16 53.11 -4.30
N ASP A 64 9.49 53.57 -3.08
CA ASP A 64 9.69 52.68 -1.94
C ASP A 64 8.44 51.89 -1.57
N PHE A 65 7.27 52.54 -1.64
CA PHE A 65 6.00 51.88 -1.35
C PHE A 65 5.70 50.77 -2.36
N GLU A 66 5.90 51.03 -3.66
CA GLU A 66 5.70 50.02 -4.70
C GLU A 66 6.72 48.88 -4.59
N LYS A 67 7.98 49.15 -4.25
CA LYS A 67 8.98 48.11 -3.96
C LYS A 67 8.57 47.24 -2.77
N MET A 68 8.18 47.85 -1.65
CA MET A 68 7.71 47.12 -0.47
C MET A 68 6.46 46.28 -0.75
N LYS A 69 5.57 46.75 -1.63
CA LYS A 69 4.39 46.01 -2.07
C LYS A 69 4.75 44.81 -2.95
N SER A 70 5.73 44.97 -3.84
CA SER A 70 6.28 43.86 -4.65
C SER A 70 6.91 42.80 -3.74
N ASP A 71 7.80 43.20 -2.83
CA ASP A 71 8.46 42.29 -1.89
C ASP A 71 7.44 41.52 -1.05
N LYS A 72 6.36 42.19 -0.62
CA LYS A 72 5.26 41.53 0.10
C LYS A 72 4.52 40.51 -0.76
N ASN A 73 4.26 40.81 -2.03
CA ASN A 73 3.64 39.84 -2.95
C ASN A 73 4.56 38.64 -3.20
N ASP A 74 5.86 38.87 -3.36
CA ASP A 74 6.84 37.80 -3.56
C ASP A 74 6.94 36.89 -2.31
N LEU A 75 6.88 37.47 -1.10
CA LEU A 75 6.79 36.71 0.15
C LEU A 75 5.49 35.91 0.27
N VAL A 76 4.36 36.45 -0.19
CA VAL A 76 3.08 35.73 -0.21
C VAL A 76 3.12 34.57 -1.20
N ASN A 77 3.73 34.76 -2.37
CA ASN A 77 3.93 33.70 -3.36
C ASN A 77 4.85 32.58 -2.82
N ALA A 78 5.96 32.94 -2.18
CA ALA A 78 6.85 31.99 -1.50
C ALA A 78 6.16 31.25 -0.34
N SER A 79 5.15 31.86 0.29
CA SER A 79 4.31 31.18 1.29
C SER A 79 3.32 30.19 0.66
N GLY A 80 2.95 30.37 -0.61
CA GLY A 80 2.17 29.39 -1.39
C GLY A 80 2.95 28.09 -1.56
N ASP A 81 4.22 28.19 -1.94
CA ASP A 81 5.13 27.04 -2.06
C ASP A 81 5.26 26.28 -0.73
N LYS A 82 5.26 26.99 0.40
CA LYS A 82 5.31 26.37 1.73
C LYS A 82 4.07 25.54 2.02
N LYS A 83 2.90 25.95 1.53
CA LYS A 83 1.65 25.19 1.69
C LYS A 83 1.66 23.93 0.82
N GLU A 84 2.10 24.04 -0.43
CA GLU A 84 2.27 22.87 -1.31
C GLU A 84 3.29 21.87 -0.74
N ILE A 85 4.40 22.35 -0.18
CA ILE A 85 5.40 21.49 0.48
C ILE A 85 4.79 20.72 1.66
N ILE A 86 3.93 21.35 2.46
CA ILE A 86 3.26 20.71 3.59
C ILE A 86 2.29 19.63 3.09
N GLU A 87 1.47 19.94 2.09
CA GLU A 87 0.53 18.97 1.49
C GLU A 87 1.27 17.78 0.89
N LYS A 88 2.37 18.03 0.17
CA LYS A 88 3.23 16.96 -0.38
C LYS A 88 3.92 16.14 0.71
N MET A 89 4.30 16.74 1.83
CA MET A 89 4.85 16.01 2.97
C MET A 89 3.82 15.08 3.62
N GLU A 90 2.56 15.51 3.73
CA GLU A 90 1.47 14.66 4.22
C GLU A 90 1.22 13.48 3.26
N GLU A 91 1.18 13.74 1.96
CA GLU A 91 1.04 12.71 0.92
C GLU A 91 2.18 11.68 0.99
N ILE A 92 3.44 12.13 1.14
CA ILE A 92 4.61 11.24 1.32
C ILE A 92 4.47 10.40 2.60
N LYS A 93 3.95 10.97 3.68
CA LYS A 93 3.77 10.26 4.95
C LYS A 93 2.74 9.15 4.82
N ASP A 94 1.63 9.40 4.14
CA ASP A 94 0.60 8.40 3.92
C ASP A 94 1.04 7.31 2.94
N LEU A 95 1.75 7.68 1.87
CA LEU A 95 2.37 6.72 0.96
C LEU A 95 3.39 5.82 1.69
N LYS A 96 4.20 6.38 2.60
CA LYS A 96 5.12 5.58 3.42
C LYS A 96 4.40 4.58 4.33
N LYS A 97 3.27 4.97 4.93
CA LYS A 97 2.45 4.05 5.73
C LYS A 97 1.90 2.92 4.88
N GLN A 98 1.36 3.24 3.70
CA GLN A 98 0.84 2.23 2.77
C GLN A 98 1.94 1.27 2.32
N LEU A 99 3.14 1.77 1.99
CA LEU A 99 4.30 0.94 1.67
C LEU A 99 4.66 -0.01 2.82
N SER A 100 4.69 0.48 4.05
CA SER A 100 4.99 -0.36 5.22
C SER A 100 3.97 -1.48 5.42
N ILE A 101 2.67 -1.21 5.20
CA ILE A 101 1.62 -2.23 5.29
C ILE A 101 1.80 -3.26 4.17
N PHE A 102 2.02 -2.78 2.94
CA PHE A 102 2.20 -3.64 1.78
C PHE A 102 3.44 -4.54 1.90
N GLU A 103 4.55 -4.04 2.44
CA GLU A 103 5.74 -4.84 2.73
C GLU A 103 5.47 -5.95 3.74
N GLU A 104 4.69 -5.65 4.79
CA GLU A 104 4.33 -6.62 5.81
C GLU A 104 3.38 -7.71 5.27
N GLU A 105 2.41 -7.32 4.44
CA GLU A 105 1.54 -8.25 3.71
C GLU A 105 2.33 -9.12 2.74
N ASN A 106 3.26 -8.55 1.97
CA ASN A 106 4.13 -9.31 1.07
C ASN A 106 4.96 -10.35 1.81
N LYS A 107 5.44 -10.00 3.01
CA LYS A 107 6.19 -10.92 3.87
C LYS A 107 5.30 -12.09 4.32
N LYS A 108 4.06 -11.82 4.75
CA LYS A 108 3.07 -12.85 5.13
C LYS A 108 2.68 -13.75 3.96
N VAL A 109 2.47 -13.17 2.78
CA VAL A 109 2.16 -13.93 1.56
C VAL A 109 3.33 -14.85 1.19
N ASN A 110 4.57 -14.34 1.26
CA ASN A 110 5.75 -15.15 0.98
C ASN A 110 5.95 -16.30 1.97
N THR A 111 5.69 -16.09 3.27
CA THR A 111 5.75 -17.19 4.25
C THR A 111 4.70 -18.25 3.94
N ASN A 112 3.45 -17.83 3.68
CA ASN A 112 2.37 -18.75 3.35
C ASN A 112 2.66 -19.53 2.06
N TYR A 113 3.21 -18.86 1.03
CA TYR A 113 3.57 -19.49 -0.23
C TYR A 113 4.62 -20.60 -0.03
N ARG A 114 5.65 -20.36 0.79
CA ARG A 114 6.65 -21.38 1.13
C ARG A 114 6.05 -22.57 1.88
N GLU A 115 5.17 -22.30 2.86
CA GLU A 115 4.49 -23.37 3.60
C GLU A 115 3.59 -24.22 2.69
N LEU A 116 2.85 -23.57 1.78
CA LEU A 116 2.02 -24.24 0.78
C LEU A 116 2.87 -25.09 -0.16
N GLN A 117 3.99 -24.57 -0.67
CA GLN A 117 4.92 -25.34 -1.49
C GLN A 117 5.44 -26.59 -0.77
N GLN A 118 5.81 -26.46 0.51
CA GLN A 118 6.27 -27.62 1.28
C GLN A 118 5.16 -28.66 1.46
N LYS A 119 3.94 -28.23 1.77
CA LYS A 119 2.78 -29.15 1.88
C LYS A 119 2.50 -29.86 0.57
N THR A 120 2.63 -29.18 -0.56
CA THR A 120 2.45 -29.79 -1.89
C THR A 120 3.49 -30.88 -2.13
N LEU A 121 4.76 -30.61 -1.84
CA LEU A 121 5.84 -31.61 -1.95
C LEU A 121 5.58 -32.83 -1.07
N ASP A 122 5.20 -32.61 0.20
CA ASP A 122 4.91 -33.70 1.13
C ASP A 122 3.73 -34.58 0.64
N VAL A 123 2.69 -33.95 0.07
CA VAL A 123 1.54 -34.66 -0.50
C VAL A 123 1.93 -35.43 -1.76
N GLU A 124 2.75 -34.86 -2.64
CA GLU A 124 3.27 -35.56 -3.81
C GLU A 124 4.09 -36.80 -3.43
N ASP A 125 4.94 -36.70 -2.41
CA ASP A 125 5.72 -37.82 -1.91
C ASP A 125 4.84 -38.90 -1.27
N ARG A 126 3.80 -38.51 -0.52
CA ARG A 126 2.80 -39.47 0.00
C ARG A 126 2.05 -40.17 -1.12
N ASN A 127 1.60 -39.43 -2.14
CA ASN A 127 0.93 -40.01 -3.30
C ASN A 127 1.84 -40.99 -4.05
N ARG A 128 3.13 -40.68 -4.20
CA ARG A 128 4.11 -41.59 -4.80
C ARG A 128 4.25 -42.89 -4.00
N LYS A 129 4.30 -42.82 -2.67
CA LYS A 129 4.36 -44.00 -1.80
C LYS A 129 3.10 -44.85 -1.93
N VAL A 130 1.93 -44.23 -1.78
CA VAL A 130 0.64 -44.92 -1.92
C VAL A 130 0.49 -45.59 -3.28
N ASN A 131 0.90 -44.93 -4.37
CA ASN A 131 0.86 -45.53 -5.71
C ASN A 131 1.80 -46.74 -5.86
N ARG A 132 2.95 -46.76 -5.18
CA ARG A 132 3.82 -47.94 -5.15
C ARG A 132 3.18 -49.07 -4.37
N ASP A 133 2.66 -48.79 -3.18
CA ASP A 133 1.99 -49.79 -2.35
C ASP A 133 0.77 -50.40 -3.06
N LEU A 134 -0.01 -49.56 -3.78
CA LEU A 134 -1.10 -50.01 -4.63
C LEU A 134 -0.62 -50.93 -5.76
N LEU A 135 0.50 -50.63 -6.39
CA LEU A 135 1.07 -51.47 -7.45
C LEU A 135 1.47 -52.84 -6.90
N ASP A 136 2.13 -52.87 -5.75
CA ASP A 136 2.58 -54.12 -5.12
C ASP A 136 1.38 -54.96 -4.63
N LYS A 137 0.37 -54.32 -4.03
CA LYS A 137 -0.87 -55.01 -3.66
C LYS A 137 -1.65 -55.53 -4.87
N ASN A 138 -1.67 -54.80 -5.98
CA ASN A 138 -2.28 -55.29 -7.20
C ASN A 138 -1.57 -56.53 -7.76
N LYS A 139 -0.24 -56.60 -7.66
CA LYS A 139 0.52 -57.81 -8.03
C LYS A 139 0.19 -58.99 -7.10
N GLU A 140 0.17 -58.75 -5.78
CA GLU A 140 -0.25 -59.80 -4.84
C GLU A 140 -1.67 -60.32 -5.15
N ILE A 141 -2.60 -59.42 -5.50
CA ILE A 141 -3.97 -59.80 -5.91
C ILE A 141 -3.95 -60.63 -7.19
N THR A 142 -3.11 -60.30 -8.18
CA THR A 142 -3.03 -61.11 -9.40
C THR A 142 -2.47 -62.50 -9.12
N ASP A 143 -1.42 -62.60 -8.31
CA ASP A 143 -0.78 -63.86 -7.97
C ASP A 143 -1.75 -64.78 -7.20
N LEU A 144 -2.48 -64.22 -6.21
CA LEU A 144 -3.50 -64.95 -5.47
C LEU A 144 -4.68 -65.38 -6.35
N LYS A 145 -5.07 -64.57 -7.34
CA LYS A 145 -6.12 -64.95 -8.31
C LYS A 145 -5.69 -66.14 -9.16
N GLU A 146 -4.43 -66.16 -9.62
CA GLU A 146 -3.89 -67.30 -10.37
C GLU A 146 -3.82 -68.56 -9.51
N GLU A 147 -3.46 -68.43 -8.23
CA GLU A 147 -3.43 -69.55 -7.30
C GLU A 147 -4.83 -70.12 -7.02
N ILE A 148 -5.83 -69.25 -6.80
CA ILE A 148 -7.23 -69.65 -6.66
C ILE A 148 -7.68 -70.42 -7.91
N GLN A 149 -7.39 -69.92 -9.11
CA GLN A 149 -7.77 -70.59 -10.35
C GLN A 149 -7.15 -72.00 -10.48
N LYS A 150 -5.89 -72.17 -10.06
CA LYS A 150 -5.23 -73.49 -10.03
C LYS A 150 -5.89 -74.44 -9.03
N LEU A 151 -6.21 -73.94 -7.84
CA LEU A 151 -6.88 -74.73 -6.81
C LEU A 151 -8.30 -75.14 -7.23
N GLU A 152 -9.07 -74.25 -7.85
CA GLU A 152 -10.38 -74.54 -8.42
C GLU A 152 -10.30 -75.66 -9.48
N GLY A 153 -9.30 -75.59 -10.37
CA GLY A 153 -9.05 -76.66 -11.34
C GLY A 153 -8.72 -78.00 -10.67
N ASN A 154 -7.87 -77.99 -9.65
CA ASN A 154 -7.53 -79.21 -8.91
C ASN A 154 -8.76 -79.81 -8.20
N ILE A 155 -9.59 -78.98 -7.57
CA ILE A 155 -10.84 -79.40 -6.92
C ILE A 155 -11.74 -80.09 -7.95
N SER A 156 -11.94 -79.48 -9.13
CA SER A 156 -12.75 -80.08 -10.20
C SER A 156 -12.23 -81.45 -10.61
N THR A 157 -10.92 -81.63 -10.79
CA THR A 157 -10.35 -82.95 -11.13
C THR A 157 -10.51 -83.99 -10.01
N LEU A 158 -10.45 -83.56 -8.75
CA LEU A 158 -10.67 -84.44 -7.59
C LEU A 158 -12.14 -84.84 -7.49
N GLU A 159 -13.07 -83.93 -7.75
CA GLU A 159 -14.50 -84.22 -7.81
C GLU A 159 -14.81 -85.23 -8.92
N GLU A 160 -14.23 -85.08 -10.11
CA GLU A 160 -14.36 -86.07 -11.19
C GLU A 160 -13.86 -87.46 -10.78
N LYS A 161 -12.67 -87.53 -10.18
CA LYS A 161 -12.11 -88.79 -9.67
C LYS A 161 -12.97 -89.41 -8.57
N ASN A 162 -13.48 -88.59 -7.65
CA ASN A 162 -14.35 -89.06 -6.57
C ASN A 162 -15.67 -89.59 -7.10
N ASN A 163 -16.26 -88.92 -8.09
CA ASN A 163 -17.47 -89.38 -8.78
C ASN A 163 -17.22 -90.70 -9.53
N ALA A 164 -16.09 -90.84 -10.21
CA ALA A 164 -15.72 -92.09 -10.89
C ALA A 164 -15.50 -93.23 -9.90
N ALA A 165 -14.81 -92.98 -8.78
CA ALA A 165 -14.62 -93.94 -7.70
C ALA A 165 -15.97 -94.35 -7.09
N SER A 166 -16.86 -93.39 -6.83
CA SER A 166 -18.21 -93.64 -6.30
C SER A 166 -19.04 -94.52 -7.23
N ARG A 167 -19.00 -94.29 -8.55
CA ARG A 167 -19.65 -95.18 -9.55
C ARG A 167 -19.09 -96.60 -9.49
N ARG A 168 -17.76 -96.74 -9.44
CA ARG A 168 -17.11 -98.05 -9.37
C ARG A 168 -17.44 -98.82 -8.09
N ILE A 169 -17.58 -98.13 -6.96
CA ILE A 169 -18.04 -98.73 -5.70
C ILE A 169 -19.47 -99.28 -5.87
N ILE A 170 -20.36 -98.51 -6.51
CA ILE A 170 -21.75 -98.96 -6.77
C ILE A 170 -21.74 -100.21 -7.64
N ASP A 171 -20.96 -100.22 -8.72
CA ASP A 171 -20.88 -101.36 -9.64
C ASP A 171 -20.35 -102.62 -8.94
N LEU A 172 -19.25 -102.50 -8.18
CA LEU A 172 -18.69 -103.61 -7.39
C LEU A 172 -19.65 -104.10 -6.30
N THR A 173 -20.41 -103.20 -5.67
CA THR A 173 -21.43 -103.57 -4.67
C THR A 173 -22.52 -104.44 -5.31
N ARG A 174 -22.98 -104.08 -6.51
CA ARG A 174 -23.96 -104.88 -7.27
C ARG A 174 -23.40 -106.24 -7.69
N GLU A 175 -22.15 -106.29 -8.14
CA GLU A 175 -21.49 -107.56 -8.47
C GLU A 175 -21.40 -108.49 -7.25
N LEU A 176 -21.07 -107.94 -6.08
CA LEU A 176 -21.08 -108.70 -4.82
C LEU A 176 -22.48 -109.20 -4.45
N GLU A 177 -23.51 -108.37 -4.55
CA GLU A 177 -24.91 -108.78 -4.29
C GLU A 177 -25.31 -109.97 -5.16
N ASN A 178 -25.05 -109.92 -6.47
CA ASN A 178 -25.35 -111.01 -7.39
C ASN A 178 -24.61 -112.31 -7.02
N LEU A 179 -23.34 -112.21 -6.61
CA LEU A 179 -22.55 -113.37 -6.17
C LEU A 179 -23.05 -113.99 -4.85
N TYR A 180 -23.68 -113.20 -4.00
CA TYR A 180 -24.32 -113.69 -2.77
C TYR A 180 -25.69 -114.32 -3.02
N GLU A 181 -26.41 -113.94 -4.07
CA GLU A 181 -27.70 -114.54 -4.46
C GLU A 181 -27.55 -115.90 -5.20
N GLU A 182 -26.39 -116.19 -5.80
CA GLU A 182 -26.11 -117.44 -6.51
C GLU A 182 -25.62 -118.62 -5.62
N LYS A 183 -25.53 -118.44 -4.30
CA LYS A 183 -25.14 -119.48 -3.32
C LYS A 183 -26.29 -119.93 -2.43
#